data_AF-A0A377DKJ7-F1
#
_entry.id   AF-A0A377DKJ7-F1
#
_cell.length_a   1.000
_cell.length_b   1.000
_cell.length_c   1.000
_cell.angle_alpha   90.00
_cell.angle_beta   90.00
_cell.angle_gamma   90.00
#
_symmetry.space_group_name_H-M   'P 1'
#
loop_
_entity.id
_entity.type
_entity.pdbx_description
1 polymer ?
#
loop_
_entity_poly.entity_id
_entity_poly.type
_entity_poly.pdbx_seq_one_letter_code
_entity_poly.pdbx_strand_id
1 'polypeptide(L)' 'MALEDVLIITGELDENLFLAARNLHKVDVRDATGIDPVSLIAFDKVVMTADAVKQVEEMLA' A
#
# COMPACT_ATOMS: atom_id res chain seq x y z
N MET A 1 17.95 5.80 -5.18
CA MET A 1 16.58 6.00 -5.70
C MET A 1 15.72 6.33 -4.49
N ALA A 2 15.27 7.58 -4.35
CA ALA A 2 14.39 7.98 -3.26
C ALA A 2 12.93 7.76 -3.72
N LEU A 3 12.08 7.25 -2.83
CA LEU A 3 10.64 7.14 -3.03
C LEU A 3 9.99 8.40 -2.46
N GLU A 4 9.37 9.20 -3.32
CA GLU A 4 8.74 10.48 -2.95
C GLU A 4 7.22 10.46 -3.07
N ASP A 5 6.68 9.53 -3.86
CA ASP A 5 5.26 9.38 -4.16
C ASP A 5 4.96 7.87 -4.21
N VAL A 6 4.40 7.33 -3.13
CA VAL A 6 4.33 5.88 -2.93
C VAL A 6 3.07 5.43 -2.19
N LEU A 7 2.45 4.38 -2.72
CA LEU A 7 1.44 3.57 -2.05
C LEU A 7 2.11 2.32 -1.48
N ILE A 8 2.00 2.12 -0.17
CA ILE A 8 2.50 0.94 0.52
C ILE A 8 1.33 0.01 0.78
N ILE A 9 1.43 -1.25 0.32
CA ILE A 9 0.41 -2.28 0.51
C ILE A 9 0.96 -3.38 1.42
N THR A 10 0.28 -3.62 2.53
CA THR A 10 0.63 -4.66 3.52
C THR A 10 -0.48 -5.71 3.61
N GLY A 11 -0.13 -6.93 4.00
CA GLY A 11 -1.13 -8.00 4.20
C GLY A 11 -1.98 -7.78 5.46
N GLU A 12 -1.44 -7.07 6.45
CA GLU A 12 -2.14 -6.63 7.66
C GLU A 12 -1.71 -5.20 7.95
N LEU A 13 -2.65 -4.35 8.38
CA LEU A 13 -2.39 -2.95 8.66
C LEU A 13 -1.77 -2.80 10.06
N ASP A 14 -0.49 -2.43 10.11
CA ASP A 14 0.15 -2.05 11.37
C ASP A 14 -0.23 -0.62 11.77
N GLU A 15 -0.67 -0.44 13.01
CA GLU A 15 -1.14 0.86 13.51
C GLU A 15 -0.03 1.92 13.50
N ASN A 16 1.20 1.55 13.85
CA ASN A 16 2.30 2.51 13.87
C ASN A 16 2.68 2.96 12.46
N LEU A 17 2.71 2.01 11.51
CA LEU A 17 2.95 2.31 10.10
C LEU A 17 1.87 3.22 9.53
N PHE A 18 0.61 2.93 9.83
CA PHE A 18 -0.52 3.76 9.39
C PHE A 18 -0.45 5.18 9.97
N LEU A 19 -0.20 5.31 11.28
CA LEU A 19 -0.07 6.61 11.95
C LEU A 19 1.13 7.41 11.44
N ALA A 20 2.24 6.74 11.11
CA ALA A 20 3.43 7.37 10.54
C ALA A 20 3.19 7.88 9.10
N ALA A 21 2.49 7.10 8.27
CA ALA A 21 2.21 7.47 6.89
C ALA A 21 1.22 8.63 6.77
N ARG A 22 0.23 8.73 7.67
CA ARG A 22 -0.85 9.73 7.60
C ARG A 22 -0.36 11.19 7.60
N ASN A 23 0.83 11.47 8.13
CA ASN A 23 1.39 12.83 8.17
C ASN A 23 2.45 13.08 7.08
N LEU A 24 2.78 12.08 6.25
CA LEU A 24 3.77 12.20 5.19
C LEU A 24 3.10 12.65 3.89
N HIS A 25 3.75 13.57 3.18
CA HIS A 25 3.26 14.05 1.90
C HIS A 25 3.41 12.95 0.84
N LYS A 26 2.33 12.63 0.11
CA LYS A 26 2.30 11.64 -0.99
C LYS A 26 2.71 10.21 -0.59
N VAL A 27 2.54 9.85 0.69
CA VAL A 27 2.72 8.49 1.17
C VAL A 27 1.40 8.03 1.76
N ASP A 28 0.92 6.87 1.31
CA ASP A 28 -0.26 6.23 1.90
C ASP A 28 0.02 4.74 2.15
N VAL A 29 -0.67 4.17 3.13
CA VAL A 29 -0.53 2.77 3.53
C VAL A 29 -1.92 2.13 3.52
N ARG A 30 -2.05 1.00 2.82
CA ARG A 30 -3.28 0.21 2.77
C ARG A 30 -3.04 -1.27 2.96
N ASP A 31 -4.09 -1.94 3.37
CA ASP A 31 -4.19 -3.39 3.43
C ASP A 31 -4.53 -3.97 2.05
N ALA A 32 -4.20 -5.25 1.84
CA ALA A 32 -4.48 -5.94 0.59
C ALA A 32 -5.98 -6.09 0.29
N THR A 33 -6.84 -6.07 1.31
CA THR A 33 -8.30 -6.11 1.11
C THR A 33 -8.91 -4.76 0.78
N GLY A 34 -8.27 -3.66 1.16
CA GLY A 34 -8.72 -2.28 0.93
C GLY A 34 -8.16 -1.64 -0.34
N ILE A 35 -7.57 -2.41 -1.26
CA ILE A 35 -6.99 -1.88 -2.49
C ILE A 35 -8.11 -1.42 -3.43
N ASP A 36 -7.97 -0.21 -3.98
CA ASP A 36 -8.87 0.34 -4.99
C ASP A 36 -8.10 0.82 -6.24
N PRO A 37 -8.73 0.76 -7.43
CA PRO A 37 -8.09 1.17 -8.69
C PRO A 37 -7.65 2.63 -8.73
N VAL A 38 -8.35 3.53 -8.01
CA VAL A 38 -8.02 4.96 -8.01
C VAL A 38 -6.66 5.18 -7.35
N SER A 39 -6.45 4.54 -6.20
CA SER A 39 -5.21 4.67 -5.44
C SER A 39 -4.05 3.97 -6.16
N LEU A 40 -4.27 2.85 -6.83
CA LEU A 40 -3.23 2.22 -7.66
C LEU A 40 -2.73 3.11 -8.81
N ILE A 41 -3.55 4.04 -9.30
CA ILE A 41 -3.19 4.97 -10.38
C ILE A 41 -2.69 6.31 -9.83
N ALA A 42 -3.10 6.69 -8.62
CA ALA A 42 -2.80 8.00 -8.03
C ALA A 42 -1.34 8.17 -7.62
N PHE A 43 -0.63 7.09 -7.29
CA PHE A 43 0.76 7.12 -6.84
C PHE A 43 1.74 6.69 -7.93
N ASP A 44 2.94 7.28 -7.96
CA ASP A 44 3.97 6.95 -8.98
C ASP A 44 4.61 5.57 -8.75
N LYS A 45 4.63 5.11 -7.49
CA LYS A 45 5.22 3.83 -7.10
C LYS A 45 4.29 3.08 -6.16
N VAL A 46 4.24 1.76 -6.33
CA VAL A 46 3.51 0.86 -5.43
C VAL A 46 4.51 -0.13 -4.85
N VAL A 47 4.58 -0.17 -3.53
CA VAL A 47 5.43 -1.09 -2.77
C VAL A 47 4.52 -2.08 -2.06
N MET A 48 4.69 -3.37 -2.31
CA MET A 48 3.88 -4.43 -1.72
C MET A 48 4.75 -5.36 -0.87
N THR A 49 4.24 -5.81 0.27
CA THR A 49 4.87 -6.91 1.01
C THR A 49 4.61 -8.25 0.33
N ALA A 50 5.49 -9.23 0.54
CA ALA A 50 5.32 -10.56 -0.04
C ALA A 50 3.99 -11.23 0.39
N ASP A 51 3.53 -10.94 1.61
CA ASP A 51 2.25 -11.45 2.10
C ASP A 51 1.05 -10.74 1.44
N ALA A 52 1.15 -9.43 1.18
CA ALA A 52 0.13 -8.70 0.43
C ALA A 52 -0.02 -9.25 -1.00
N VAL A 53 1.09 -9.59 -1.67
CA VAL A 53 1.06 -10.16 -3.02
C VAL A 53 0.28 -11.48 -3.03
N LYS A 54 0.51 -12.38 -2.07
CA LYS A 54 -0.24 -13.65 -1.97
C LYS A 54 -1.74 -13.42 -1.78
N GLN A 55 -2.12 -12.50 -0.89
CA GLN A 55 -3.53 -12.18 -0.66
C GLN A 55 -4.20 -11.62 -1.93
N VAL A 56 -3.50 -10.77 -2.68
CA VAL A 56 -3.99 -10.24 -3.95
C VAL A 56 -4.12 -11.33 -5.00
N GLU A 57 -3.17 -12.27 -5.09
CA GLU A 57 -3.26 -13.43 -5.97
C GLU A 57 -4.48 -14.31 -5.64
N GLU A 58 -4.77 -14.54 -4.35
CA GLU A 58 -5.96 -15.28 -3.91
C GLU A 58 -7.27 -14.55 -4.22
N MET A 59 -7.30 -13.22 -4.14
CA MET A 59 -8.49 -12.42 -4.46
C MET A 59 -8.82 -12.39 -5.96
N LEU A 60 -7.81 -12.57 -6.82
CA LEU A 60 -7.94 -12.48 -8.28
C LEU A 60 -8.03 -13.86 -8.97
N ALA A 61 -7.82 -14.95 -8.22
CA ALA A 61 -7.95 -16.34 -8.68
C ALA A 61 -9.42 -16.79 -8.76
#